data_AF-A0A017TDN7-F1
#
_entry.id   AF-A0A017TDN7-F1
#
_cell.length_a   1.000
_cell.length_b   1.000
_cell.length_c   1.000
_cell.angle_alpha   90.00
_cell.angle_beta   90.00
_cell.angle_gamma   90.00
#
_symmetry.space_group_name_H-M   'P 1'
#
loop_
_entity.id
_entity.type
_entity.pdbx_description
1 polymer ?
#
loop_
_entity_poly.entity_id
_entity_poly.type
_entity_poly.pdbx_seq_one_letter_code
_entity_poly.pdbx_strand_id
1 'polypeptide(L)'
;MLSTASFILKFDRFLHPATVTRQSVCITSDLTRDVRTLDDCQRIPGAARLELEPTYNPVEREAIYRRRADSPRLSPGQKYRIAVLAPSSDEDLGGFRAFDQAPLERTVQIDVSVLDQDPPGVRDELLPGADLYCRRDPACLGQCDDDACRQACALWGFGVQPYLQACAAGGGCHANPEFAGAGLSLASSDLIRLTAIGKVAHQTQTGEHAADPDLSPRRFGRAMPIIDPQNPGNSYLLYKMLIGPNALEPTLSTAEGSDLAGERERLHASVVVGMPMPPQSTPSFWLHDPGDPEAAPGSVVPRIDGGDIDLITAWILHGAPTRDCALPPYD
;
A
#
# COMPACT_ATOMS: atom_id res chain seq x y z
N MET A 1 17.35 4.91 25.47
CA MET A 1 17.06 3.46 25.28
C MET A 1 16.67 3.29 23.83
N LEU A 2 17.43 2.56 23.00
CA LEU A 2 17.41 2.60 21.52
C LEU A 2 16.11 2.10 20.85
N SER A 3 15.34 2.90 20.10
CA SER A 3 13.94 2.66 19.67
C SER A 3 13.72 2.21 18.23
N THR A 4 14.75 2.07 17.40
CA THR A 4 14.56 1.71 16.00
C THR A 4 15.08 0.32 15.67
N ALA A 5 14.29 -0.44 14.93
CA ALA A 5 14.84 -1.25 13.84
C ALA A 5 13.72 -1.52 12.84
N SER A 6 13.11 -0.45 12.32
CA SER A 6 12.54 -0.52 10.99
C SER A 6 13.65 -0.21 9.98
N PHE A 7 13.55 -0.79 8.79
CA PHE A 7 14.28 -0.29 7.63
C PHE A 7 13.37 -0.37 6.41
N ILE A 8 13.63 0.54 5.48
CA ILE A 8 12.83 0.72 4.27
C ILE A 8 13.74 0.46 3.08
N LEU A 9 13.31 -0.42 2.20
CA LEU A 9 13.97 -0.70 0.93
C LEU A 9 13.11 -0.13 -0.19
N LYS A 10 13.66 0.82 -0.95
CA LYS A 10 13.00 1.45 -2.10
C LYS A 10 13.45 0.80 -3.39
N PHE A 11 12.49 0.53 -4.29
CA PHE A 11 12.73 -0.12 -5.56
C PHE A 11 12.29 0.78 -6.72
N ASP A 12 12.96 0.62 -7.86
CA ASP A 12 12.62 1.29 -9.12
C ASP A 12 11.40 0.64 -9.81
N ARG A 13 11.06 -0.59 -9.45
CA ARG A 13 9.94 -1.35 -9.99
C ARG A 13 8.88 -1.68 -8.94
N PHE A 14 7.64 -1.90 -9.38
CA PHE A 14 6.61 -2.47 -8.50
C PHE A 14 6.99 -3.91 -8.14
N LEU A 15 6.88 -4.25 -6.86
CA LEU A 15 7.22 -5.57 -6.35
C LEU A 15 6.06 -6.53 -6.46
N HIS A 16 6.38 -7.81 -6.55
CA HIS A 16 5.44 -8.88 -6.30
C HIS A 16 5.20 -8.97 -4.78
N PRO A 17 3.99 -8.71 -4.26
CA PRO A 17 3.73 -8.61 -2.83
C PRO A 17 4.09 -9.87 -2.04
N ALA A 18 3.82 -11.05 -2.63
CA ALA A 18 4.18 -12.34 -2.03
C ALA A 18 5.70 -12.57 -1.85
N THR A 19 6.55 -11.72 -2.44
CA THR A 19 8.00 -11.78 -2.27
C THR A 19 8.52 -10.79 -1.23
N VAL A 20 7.66 -9.92 -0.69
CA VAL A 20 8.02 -9.01 0.42
C VAL A 20 7.85 -9.78 1.73
N THR A 21 8.81 -10.65 2.02
CA THR A 21 8.76 -11.59 3.13
C THR A 21 10.02 -11.51 3.99
N ARG A 22 9.97 -12.09 5.19
CA ARG A 22 11.16 -12.22 6.06
C ARG A 22 12.30 -13.00 5.39
N GLN A 23 11.98 -13.87 4.44
CA GLN A 23 12.92 -14.71 3.70
C GLN A 23 13.62 -13.94 2.57
N SER A 24 13.21 -12.71 2.28
CA SER A 24 13.82 -11.88 1.24
C SER A 24 14.95 -11.00 1.73
N VAL A 25 15.18 -10.98 3.04
CA VAL A 25 16.25 -10.24 3.70
C VAL A 25 16.98 -11.12 4.71
N CYS A 26 18.27 -10.86 4.91
CA CYS A 26 19.06 -11.46 5.97
C CYS A 26 19.76 -10.37 6.79
N ILE A 27 19.76 -10.50 8.12
CA ILE A 27 20.49 -9.60 9.01
C ILE A 27 21.48 -10.40 9.84
N THR A 28 22.76 -10.02 9.78
CA THR A 28 23.84 -10.70 10.50
C THR A 28 24.81 -9.70 11.10
N SER A 29 25.37 -10.00 12.28
CA SER A 29 26.50 -9.25 12.85
C SER A 29 27.86 -9.77 12.37
N ASP A 30 27.91 -10.92 11.70
CA ASP A 30 29.11 -11.48 11.09
C ASP A 30 29.36 -10.83 9.72
N LEU A 31 30.09 -9.70 9.74
CA LEU A 31 30.43 -8.92 8.53
C LEU A 31 31.41 -9.62 7.59
N THR A 32 31.99 -10.76 8.00
CA THR A 32 32.91 -11.54 7.15
C THR A 32 32.18 -12.49 6.23
N ARG A 33 30.88 -12.74 6.48
CA ARG A 33 30.06 -13.63 5.67
C ARG A 33 29.59 -12.93 4.41
N ASP A 34 29.80 -13.61 3.30
CA ASP A 34 29.17 -13.29 2.03
C ASP A 34 27.82 -14.03 1.96
N VAL A 35 26.72 -13.30 2.13
CA VAL A 35 25.36 -13.83 2.08
C VAL A 35 24.82 -13.59 0.68
N ARG A 36 24.66 -14.66 -0.11
CA ARG A 36 24.13 -14.57 -1.48
C ARG A 36 22.72 -15.12 -1.59
N THR A 37 22.41 -16.12 -0.79
CA THR A 37 21.15 -16.86 -0.81
C THR A 37 20.49 -16.91 0.56
N LEU A 38 19.23 -17.34 0.61
CA LEU A 38 18.52 -17.61 1.87
C LEU A 38 19.20 -18.74 2.67
N ASP A 39 19.71 -19.76 1.99
CA ASP A 39 20.39 -20.90 2.61
C ASP A 39 21.71 -20.47 3.27
N ASP A 40 22.46 -19.53 2.66
CA ASP A 40 23.62 -18.91 3.31
C ASP A 40 23.22 -18.24 4.63
N CYS A 41 22.12 -17.50 4.62
CA CYS A 41 21.60 -16.83 5.81
C CYS A 41 21.22 -17.82 6.92
N GLN A 42 20.51 -18.89 6.58
CA GLN A 42 20.03 -19.90 7.53
C GLN A 42 21.16 -20.64 8.24
N ARG A 43 22.33 -20.76 7.59
CA ARG A 43 23.51 -21.42 8.14
C ARG A 43 24.33 -20.56 9.10
N ILE A 44 24.06 -19.26 9.20
CA ILE A 44 24.80 -18.37 10.10
C ILE A 44 24.33 -18.60 11.55
N PRO A 45 25.18 -19.14 12.44
CA PRO A 45 24.81 -19.32 13.84
C PRO A 45 24.62 -17.96 14.50
N GLY A 46 23.46 -17.75 15.11
CA GLY A 46 23.17 -16.47 15.78
C GLY A 46 22.99 -15.29 14.84
N ALA A 47 22.79 -15.51 13.52
CA ALA A 47 22.15 -14.48 12.70
C ALA A 47 20.92 -14.01 13.44
N ALA A 48 20.84 -12.70 13.70
CA ALA A 48 19.75 -12.13 14.44
C ALA A 48 18.49 -12.43 13.62
N ARG A 49 17.75 -13.46 14.04
CA ARG A 49 16.40 -13.72 13.56
C ARG A 49 15.52 -12.67 14.22
N LEU A 50 15.77 -11.41 13.86
CA LEU A 50 14.84 -10.35 14.14
C LEU A 50 13.53 -10.81 13.53
N GLU A 51 12.51 -10.98 14.36
CA GLU A 51 11.20 -11.21 13.80
C GLU A 51 10.72 -9.86 13.28
N LEU A 52 10.89 -9.70 11.97
CA LEU A 52 10.44 -8.53 11.24
C LEU A 52 9.03 -8.78 10.72
N GLU A 53 8.21 -7.74 10.76
CA GLU A 53 6.91 -7.64 10.10
C GLU A 53 7.11 -6.89 8.78
N PRO A 54 7.18 -7.62 7.66
CA PRO A 54 7.27 -6.99 6.35
C PRO A 54 5.92 -6.38 5.95
N THR A 55 5.98 -5.23 5.30
CA THR A 55 4.83 -4.60 4.64
C THR A 55 5.31 -4.04 3.31
N TYR A 56 4.46 -4.13 2.28
CA TYR A 56 4.74 -3.51 1.00
C TYR A 56 3.84 -2.28 0.80
N ASN A 57 4.45 -1.09 0.64
CA ASN A 57 3.76 0.11 0.16
C ASN A 57 3.93 0.17 -1.37
N PRO A 58 2.88 -0.13 -2.17
CA PRO A 58 2.98 -0.08 -3.62
C PRO A 58 3.10 1.35 -4.16
N VAL A 59 2.67 2.37 -3.41
CA VAL A 59 2.72 3.79 -3.82
C VAL A 59 4.16 4.23 -3.98
N GLU A 60 4.95 4.06 -2.92
CA GLU A 60 6.35 4.45 -2.87
C GLU A 60 7.30 3.37 -3.42
N ARG A 61 6.77 2.20 -3.77
CA ARG A 61 7.54 0.99 -4.12
C ARG A 61 8.52 0.61 -3.01
N GLU A 62 8.01 0.60 -1.78
CA GLU A 62 8.79 0.42 -0.57
C GLU A 62 8.44 -0.88 0.15
N ALA A 63 9.46 -1.71 0.41
CA ALA A 63 9.35 -2.81 1.35
C ALA A 63 9.82 -2.34 2.73
N ILE A 64 8.90 -2.30 3.69
CA ILE A 64 9.14 -1.83 5.04
C ILE A 64 9.22 -3.04 5.96
N TYR A 65 10.34 -3.18 6.66
CA TYR A 65 10.54 -4.27 7.62
C TYR A 65 10.56 -3.68 9.01
N ARG A 66 9.51 -3.93 9.81
CA ARG A 66 9.40 -3.42 11.18
C ARG A 66 9.79 -4.48 12.18
N ARG A 67 10.58 -4.14 13.20
CA ARG A 67 10.78 -5.02 14.35
C ARG A 67 9.44 -5.26 15.06
N ARG A 68 9.10 -6.51 15.36
CA ARG A 68 7.97 -6.81 16.25
C ARG A 68 8.21 -6.27 17.66
N ALA A 69 7.15 -5.81 18.32
CA ALA A 69 7.23 -5.27 19.67
C ALA A 69 7.87 -6.25 20.68
N ASP A 70 7.57 -7.54 20.53
CA ASP A 70 8.05 -8.67 21.37
C ASP A 70 9.44 -9.18 20.99
N SER A 71 10.03 -8.71 19.89
CA SER A 71 11.35 -9.16 19.43
C SER A 71 12.50 -8.40 20.08
N PRO A 72 13.66 -9.07 20.31
CA PRO A 72 14.84 -8.39 20.83
C PRO A 72 15.29 -7.27 19.88
N ARG A 73 15.81 -6.19 20.46
CA ARG A 73 16.38 -5.06 19.71
C ARG A 73 17.77 -5.42 19.21
N LEU A 74 18.22 -4.72 18.15
CA LEU A 74 19.62 -4.77 17.75
C LEU A 74 20.50 -4.20 18.88
N SER A 75 21.71 -4.73 19.00
CA SER A 75 22.64 -4.33 20.07
C SER A 75 23.19 -2.92 19.81
N PRO A 76 23.21 -2.03 20.83
CA PRO A 76 23.87 -0.73 20.75
C PRO A 76 25.31 -0.82 20.25
N GLY A 77 25.74 0.11 19.39
CA GLY A 77 27.12 0.18 18.89
C GLY A 77 27.54 -0.95 17.96
N GLN A 78 26.67 -1.94 17.75
CA GLN A 78 26.97 -3.11 16.94
C GLN A 78 26.76 -2.81 15.46
N LYS A 79 27.68 -3.30 14.63
CA LYS A 79 27.52 -3.31 13.18
C LYS A 79 26.77 -4.55 12.73
N TYR A 80 25.92 -4.37 11.74
CA TYR A 80 25.16 -5.42 11.08
C TYR A 80 25.29 -5.29 9.57
N ARG A 81 25.15 -6.41 8.88
CA ARG A 81 24.97 -6.49 7.44
C ARG A 81 23.54 -6.89 7.14
N ILE A 82 22.88 -6.10 6.31
CA ILE A 82 21.57 -6.41 5.73
C ILE A 82 21.83 -6.90 4.31
N ALA A 83 21.51 -8.16 4.02
CA ALA A 83 21.52 -8.70 2.67
C ALA A 83 20.09 -8.69 2.10
N VAL A 84 19.88 -7.98 1.01
CA VAL A 84 18.65 -7.94 0.21
C VAL A 84 18.81 -9.00 -0.87
N LEU A 85 18.07 -10.09 -0.75
CA LEU A 85 18.33 -11.32 -1.51
C LEU A 85 17.71 -11.26 -2.90
N ALA A 86 18.45 -11.72 -3.90
CA ALA A 86 17.89 -12.16 -5.17
C ALA A 86 17.46 -13.64 -5.07
N PRO A 87 16.36 -14.03 -5.72
CA PRO A 87 15.94 -15.42 -5.74
C PRO A 87 16.94 -16.30 -6.50
N SER A 88 17.18 -17.51 -6.01
CA SER A 88 18.15 -18.44 -6.58
C SER A 88 17.60 -19.24 -7.77
N SER A 89 16.28 -19.31 -7.90
CA SER A 89 15.54 -19.99 -8.97
C SER A 89 14.13 -19.41 -9.05
N ASP A 90 13.35 -19.72 -10.09
CA ASP A 90 11.96 -19.24 -10.22
C ASP A 90 11.00 -19.77 -9.14
N GLU A 91 11.32 -20.89 -8.52
CA GLU A 91 10.55 -21.48 -7.42
C GLU A 91 11.03 -21.03 -6.03
N ASP A 92 12.13 -20.27 -5.96
CA ASP A 92 12.68 -19.80 -4.70
C ASP A 92 11.71 -18.82 -4.03
N LEU A 93 11.32 -19.15 -2.80
CA LEU A 93 10.49 -18.33 -1.92
C LEU A 93 11.30 -17.20 -1.26
N GLY A 94 12.63 -17.29 -1.31
CA GLY A 94 13.54 -16.25 -0.85
C GLY A 94 13.83 -15.24 -1.95
N GLY A 95 13.93 -13.97 -1.54
CA GLY A 95 14.37 -12.87 -2.40
C GLY A 95 13.23 -12.09 -3.04
N PHE A 96 13.58 -10.92 -3.59
CA PHE A 96 12.60 -10.01 -4.18
C PHE A 96 12.38 -10.28 -5.66
N ARG A 97 11.12 -10.12 -6.08
CA ARG A 97 10.74 -10.05 -7.49
C ARG A 97 9.89 -8.82 -7.77
N ALA A 98 9.99 -8.32 -8.98
CA ALA A 98 8.98 -7.41 -9.51
C ALA A 98 7.66 -8.15 -9.77
N PHE A 99 6.56 -7.41 -9.90
CA PHE A 99 5.21 -7.97 -10.08
C PHE A 99 5.08 -8.94 -11.28
N ASP A 100 5.91 -8.76 -12.31
CA ASP A 100 6.00 -9.59 -13.51
C ASP A 100 7.01 -10.75 -13.36
N GLN A 101 7.36 -11.10 -12.12
CA GLN A 101 8.30 -12.18 -11.75
C GLN A 101 9.77 -11.93 -12.06
N ALA A 102 10.13 -10.77 -12.63
CA ALA A 102 11.53 -10.45 -12.86
C ALA A 102 12.29 -10.42 -11.52
N PRO A 103 13.38 -11.20 -11.37
CA PRO A 103 14.12 -11.26 -10.12
C PRO A 103 14.89 -9.97 -9.87
N LEU A 104 15.20 -9.68 -8.61
CA LEU A 104 16.25 -8.72 -8.27
C LEU A 104 17.54 -9.11 -9.00
N GLU A 105 18.20 -8.15 -9.65
CA GLU A 105 19.36 -8.41 -10.52
C GLU A 105 20.47 -9.19 -9.81
N ARG A 106 20.72 -8.85 -8.55
CA ARG A 106 21.72 -9.48 -7.69
C ARG A 106 21.40 -9.24 -6.22
N THR A 107 21.90 -10.11 -5.36
CA THR A 107 21.90 -9.86 -3.91
C THR A 107 22.74 -8.63 -3.58
N VAL A 108 22.17 -7.71 -2.79
CA VAL A 108 22.81 -6.48 -2.34
C VAL A 108 23.10 -6.58 -0.85
N GLN A 109 24.33 -6.26 -0.44
CA GLN A 109 24.73 -6.24 0.96
C GLN A 109 24.99 -4.81 1.42
N ILE A 110 24.37 -4.42 2.53
CA ILE A 110 24.43 -3.07 3.09
C ILE A 110 24.91 -3.19 4.54
N ASP A 111 26.03 -2.57 4.86
CA ASP A 111 26.55 -2.53 6.22
C ASP A 111 25.99 -1.31 6.96
N VAL A 112 25.39 -1.56 8.12
CA VAL A 112 24.78 -0.54 8.99
C VAL A 112 25.37 -0.62 10.39
N SER A 113 25.37 0.51 11.09
CA SER A 113 25.79 0.58 12.49
C SER A 113 24.64 1.08 13.34
N VAL A 114 24.38 0.39 14.45
CA VAL A 114 23.39 0.85 15.44
C VAL A 114 24.08 1.85 16.36
N LEU A 115 23.45 3.00 16.58
CA LEU A 115 23.97 4.00 17.49
C LEU A 115 24.08 3.45 18.91
N ASP A 116 25.03 3.94 19.71
CA ASP A 116 25.19 3.54 21.11
C ASP A 116 24.01 3.99 21.98
N GLN A 117 23.38 5.10 21.59
CA GLN A 117 22.26 5.71 22.29
C GLN A 117 21.22 6.22 21.29
N ASP A 118 19.98 6.25 21.75
CA ASP A 118 18.89 6.78 20.96
C ASP A 118 19.05 8.28 20.79
N PRO A 119 18.91 8.80 19.56
CA PRO A 119 18.75 10.23 19.38
C PRO A 119 17.55 10.74 20.20
N PRO A 120 17.60 11.98 20.71
CA PRO A 120 16.46 12.57 21.39
C PRO A 120 15.20 12.57 20.51
N GLY A 121 14.08 12.12 21.05
CA GLY A 121 12.77 12.16 20.38
C GLY A 121 12.47 10.97 19.46
N VAL A 122 13.36 9.97 19.36
CA VAL A 122 13.05 8.76 18.57
C VAL A 122 11.93 7.96 19.23
N ARG A 123 11.03 7.46 18.40
CA ARG A 123 9.91 6.61 18.77
C ARG A 123 9.98 5.35 17.91
N ASP A 124 9.48 4.23 18.44
CA ASP A 124 9.29 3.03 17.64
C ASP A 124 8.42 3.40 16.41
N GLU A 125 8.82 2.91 15.22
CA GLU A 125 8.03 3.01 13.99
C GLU A 125 6.73 2.22 14.20
N LEU A 126 5.67 2.92 14.62
CA LEU A 126 4.36 2.33 14.76
C LEU A 126 3.69 2.24 13.39
N LEU A 127 2.77 1.28 13.26
CA LEU A 127 1.76 1.42 12.23
C LEU A 127 1.03 2.77 12.44
N PRO A 128 0.48 3.38 11.37
CA PRO A 128 -0.30 4.61 11.46
C PRO A 128 -1.41 4.58 12.53
N GLY A 129 -2.14 5.67 12.79
CA GLY A 129 -3.31 5.61 13.70
C GLY A 129 -4.39 4.64 13.19
N ALA A 130 -5.24 4.11 14.08
CA ALA A 130 -6.28 3.13 13.70
C ALA A 130 -7.51 3.74 13.02
N ASP A 131 -7.87 5.00 13.32
CA ASP A 131 -9.01 5.67 12.71
C ASP A 131 -8.58 6.61 11.59
N LEU A 132 -8.27 6.03 10.43
CA LEU A 132 -7.95 6.79 9.21
C LEU A 132 -9.16 6.91 8.28
N TYR A 133 -10.21 6.14 8.55
CA TYR A 133 -11.38 6.09 7.69
C TYR A 133 -12.23 7.35 7.82
N CYS A 134 -12.52 7.76 9.05
CA CYS A 134 -13.34 8.94 9.35
C CYS A 134 -12.53 10.16 9.79
N ARG A 135 -11.19 10.09 9.75
CA ARG A 135 -10.31 11.15 10.21
C ARG A 135 -10.68 12.49 9.56
N ARG A 136 -10.69 13.54 10.38
CA ARG A 136 -11.08 14.90 9.98
C ARG A 136 -9.87 15.83 10.05
N ASP A 137 -10.01 17.03 9.49
CA ASP A 137 -8.98 18.07 9.62
C ASP A 137 -8.87 18.55 11.08
N PRO A 138 -7.73 18.33 11.76
CA PRO A 138 -7.54 18.76 13.15
C PRO A 138 -7.63 20.29 13.33
N ALA A 139 -7.22 21.06 12.31
CA ALA A 139 -7.28 22.52 12.37
C ALA A 139 -8.72 23.01 12.31
N CYS A 140 -9.56 22.37 11.50
CA CYS A 140 -11.00 22.60 11.46
C CYS A 140 -11.68 22.17 12.77
N LEU A 141 -11.38 20.97 13.28
CA LEU A 141 -11.97 20.47 14.53
C LEU A 141 -11.68 21.38 15.72
N GLY A 142 -10.48 21.98 15.77
CA GLY A 142 -10.10 22.94 16.81
C GLY A 142 -10.92 24.24 16.83
N GLN A 143 -11.70 24.51 15.77
CA GLN A 143 -12.57 25.66 15.63
C GLN A 143 -14.06 25.32 15.79
N CYS A 144 -14.38 24.04 16.05
CA CYS A 144 -15.75 23.56 16.10
C CYS A 144 -16.28 23.33 17.51
N ASP A 145 -17.38 24.02 17.82
CA ASP A 145 -18.04 23.96 19.13
C ASP A 145 -19.23 22.99 19.16
N ASP A 146 -19.67 22.47 18.01
CA ASP A 146 -20.79 21.53 17.88
C ASP A 146 -20.55 20.42 16.85
N ASP A 147 -21.44 19.43 16.83
CA ASP A 147 -21.35 18.26 15.95
C ASP A 147 -21.57 18.60 14.48
N ALA A 148 -22.39 19.60 14.18
CA ALA A 148 -22.67 20.01 12.80
C ALA A 148 -21.41 20.59 12.14
N CYS A 149 -20.67 21.44 12.86
CA CYS A 149 -19.37 21.96 12.45
C CYS A 149 -18.35 20.83 12.29
N ARG A 150 -18.26 19.90 13.26
CA ARG A 150 -17.31 18.76 13.19
C ARG A 150 -17.59 17.85 12.00
N GLN A 151 -18.85 17.64 11.66
CA GLN A 151 -19.25 16.89 10.46
C GLN A 151 -18.82 17.62 9.17
N ALA A 152 -18.83 18.95 9.17
CA ALA A 152 -18.36 19.75 8.04
C ALA A 152 -16.82 19.74 7.88
N CYS A 153 -16.06 19.35 8.92
CA CYS A 153 -14.60 19.16 8.84
C CYS A 153 -14.15 17.91 8.04
N ALA A 154 -15.09 17.25 7.37
CA ALA A 154 -14.87 16.18 6.41
C ALA A 154 -14.23 16.69 5.12
N LEU A 155 -12.95 17.08 5.18
CA LEU A 155 -12.21 17.51 4.01
C LEU A 155 -11.41 16.34 3.39
N TRP A 156 -11.22 16.45 2.08
CA TRP A 156 -10.24 15.67 1.33
C TRP A 156 -8.86 15.79 1.98
N GLY A 157 -8.07 14.71 1.95
CA GLY A 157 -6.71 14.63 2.49
C GLY A 157 -6.63 14.22 3.95
N PHE A 158 -7.76 14.11 4.64
CA PHE A 158 -7.78 13.82 6.08
C PHE A 158 -8.37 12.47 6.43
N GLY A 159 -9.34 11.95 5.67
CA GLY A 159 -9.94 10.62 5.89
C GLY A 159 -10.14 9.85 4.59
N VAL A 160 -10.27 8.53 4.68
CA VAL A 160 -10.51 7.67 3.50
C VAL A 160 -11.96 7.76 2.99
N GLN A 161 -12.93 7.97 3.87
CA GLN A 161 -14.35 7.99 3.51
C GLN A 161 -14.67 8.96 2.36
N PRO A 162 -14.24 10.24 2.36
CA PRO A 162 -14.51 11.16 1.26
C PRO A 162 -14.08 10.64 -0.12
N TYR A 163 -12.93 9.97 -0.21
CA TYR A 163 -12.43 9.38 -1.45
C TYR A 163 -13.36 8.28 -1.98
N LEU A 164 -13.72 7.33 -1.12
CA LEU A 164 -14.56 6.21 -1.53
C LEU A 164 -15.99 6.67 -1.85
N GLN A 165 -16.54 7.58 -1.04
CA GLN A 165 -17.91 8.08 -1.23
C GLN A 165 -18.05 8.92 -2.48
N ALA A 166 -17.02 9.65 -2.92
CA ALA A 166 -17.08 10.39 -4.17
C ALA A 166 -17.24 9.47 -5.39
N CYS A 167 -16.68 8.25 -5.35
CA CYS A 167 -16.91 7.24 -6.38
C CYS A 167 -18.36 6.72 -6.40
N ALA A 168 -19.13 6.96 -5.33
CA ALA A 168 -20.53 6.59 -5.17
C ALA A 168 -21.50 7.78 -5.24
N ALA A 169 -21.02 9.01 -5.14
CA ALA A 169 -21.84 10.21 -5.07
C ALA A 169 -22.64 10.45 -6.37
N GLY A 170 -23.81 11.09 -6.25
CA GLY A 170 -24.61 11.53 -7.40
C GLY A 170 -25.15 10.42 -8.31
N GLY A 171 -25.24 9.17 -7.82
CA GLY A 171 -25.58 8.02 -8.67
C GLY A 171 -24.39 7.49 -9.47
N GLY A 172 -23.16 7.73 -8.97
CA GLY A 172 -21.92 7.25 -9.55
C GLY A 172 -21.87 5.74 -9.75
N CYS A 173 -20.86 5.28 -10.49
CA CYS A 173 -20.73 3.88 -10.91
C CYS A 173 -20.61 2.88 -9.75
N HIS A 174 -20.36 3.36 -8.53
CA HIS A 174 -20.27 2.57 -7.30
C HIS A 174 -21.32 2.95 -6.25
N ALA A 175 -22.43 3.58 -6.65
CA ALA A 175 -23.47 4.06 -5.75
C ALA A 175 -24.37 2.96 -5.17
N ASN A 176 -24.77 1.97 -5.98
CA ASN A 176 -25.73 0.95 -5.58
C ASN A 176 -25.25 -0.42 -6.06
N PRO A 177 -25.12 -1.46 -5.21
CA PRO A 177 -24.65 -2.78 -5.62
C PRO A 177 -25.50 -3.45 -6.73
N GLU A 178 -26.77 -3.12 -6.86
CA GLU A 178 -27.67 -3.67 -7.90
C GLU A 178 -27.36 -3.13 -9.31
N PHE A 179 -26.81 -1.91 -9.39
CA PHE A 179 -26.53 -1.22 -10.66
C PHE A 179 -25.05 -0.91 -10.85
N ALA A 180 -24.24 -1.03 -9.79
CA ALA A 180 -22.83 -0.76 -9.82
C ALA A 180 -22.12 -1.80 -10.68
N GLY A 181 -21.12 -1.33 -11.44
CA GLY A 181 -20.30 -2.20 -12.26
C GLY A 181 -19.69 -3.31 -11.41
N ALA A 182 -20.04 -4.56 -11.74
CA ALA A 182 -19.57 -5.76 -11.04
C ALA A 182 -19.91 -5.84 -9.53
N GLY A 183 -20.97 -5.17 -9.07
CA GLY A 183 -21.48 -5.31 -7.71
C GLY A 183 -20.70 -4.58 -6.60
N LEU A 184 -19.71 -3.75 -6.96
CA LEU A 184 -18.93 -2.95 -6.01
C LEU A 184 -19.68 -1.67 -5.62
N SER A 185 -20.01 -1.51 -4.34
CA SER A 185 -20.60 -0.28 -3.81
C SER A 185 -19.75 0.38 -2.72
N LEU A 186 -19.53 1.68 -2.89
CA LEU A 186 -18.73 2.52 -1.99
C LEU A 186 -19.58 3.57 -1.25
N ALA A 187 -20.91 3.47 -1.33
CA ALA A 187 -21.84 4.48 -0.82
C ALA A 187 -21.87 4.58 0.71
N SER A 188 -21.63 3.48 1.41
CA SER A 188 -21.64 3.43 2.88
C SER A 188 -20.60 2.45 3.41
N SER A 189 -20.25 2.62 4.68
CA SER A 189 -19.34 1.74 5.41
C SER A 189 -19.81 0.27 5.41
N ASP A 190 -21.12 0.04 5.53
CA ASP A 190 -21.68 -1.32 5.43
C ASP A 190 -21.51 -1.91 4.03
N LEU A 191 -21.77 -1.12 2.99
CA LEU A 191 -21.63 -1.60 1.62
C LEU A 191 -20.16 -1.82 1.23
N ILE A 192 -19.24 -1.01 1.74
CA ILE A 192 -17.79 -1.24 1.58
C ILE A 192 -17.39 -2.58 2.22
N ARG A 193 -17.84 -2.85 3.45
CA ARG A 193 -17.60 -4.15 4.11
C ARG A 193 -18.18 -5.32 3.31
N LEU A 194 -19.39 -5.15 2.77
CA LEU A 194 -20.10 -6.23 2.08
C LEU A 194 -19.56 -6.48 0.66
N THR A 195 -19.09 -5.45 -0.03
CA THR A 195 -18.81 -5.52 -1.48
C THR A 195 -17.37 -5.25 -1.88
N ALA A 196 -16.55 -4.66 -1.02
CA ALA A 196 -15.16 -4.32 -1.33
C ALA A 196 -14.15 -5.12 -0.48
N ILE A 197 -14.31 -5.13 0.84
CA ILE A 197 -13.34 -5.76 1.74
C ILE A 197 -13.36 -7.28 1.58
N GLY A 198 -12.20 -7.86 1.24
CA GLY A 198 -12.05 -9.30 0.99
C GLY A 198 -12.82 -9.83 -0.21
N LYS A 199 -13.27 -8.96 -1.13
CA LYS A 199 -13.93 -9.35 -2.39
C LYS A 199 -12.96 -9.29 -3.54
N VAL A 200 -13.10 -10.18 -4.52
CA VAL A 200 -12.22 -10.18 -5.71
C VAL A 200 -12.57 -9.02 -6.63
N ALA A 201 -11.54 -8.33 -7.13
CA ALA A 201 -11.72 -7.30 -8.13
C ALA A 201 -12.09 -7.89 -9.49
N HIS A 202 -13.12 -7.35 -10.14
CA HIS A 202 -13.66 -7.91 -11.38
C HIS A 202 -12.61 -8.13 -12.49
N GLN A 203 -11.71 -7.17 -12.69
CA GLN A 203 -10.68 -7.24 -13.73
C GLN A 203 -9.47 -8.11 -13.33
N THR A 204 -9.51 -8.76 -12.18
CA THR A 204 -8.52 -9.77 -11.76
C THR A 204 -9.13 -11.16 -11.65
N GLN A 205 -10.46 -11.32 -11.84
CA GLN A 205 -11.18 -12.59 -11.80
C GLN A 205 -10.73 -13.55 -12.92
N THR A 206 -9.61 -14.23 -12.69
CA THR A 206 -8.97 -15.16 -13.61
C THR A 206 -8.54 -16.42 -12.85
N GLY A 207 -8.49 -17.56 -13.56
CA GLY A 207 -8.13 -18.86 -12.98
C GLY A 207 -9.31 -19.65 -12.42
N GLU A 208 -9.01 -20.82 -11.86
CA GLU A 208 -10.00 -21.80 -11.39
C GLU A 208 -10.77 -21.37 -10.13
N HIS A 209 -10.21 -20.43 -9.36
CA HIS A 209 -10.79 -19.83 -8.15
C HIS A 209 -11.04 -18.33 -8.32
N ALA A 210 -11.49 -17.90 -9.50
CA ALA A 210 -11.64 -16.48 -9.85
C ALA A 210 -12.59 -15.67 -8.94
N ALA A 211 -13.43 -16.33 -8.14
CA ALA A 211 -14.34 -15.69 -7.20
C ALA A 211 -13.78 -15.61 -5.75
N ASP A 212 -12.71 -16.33 -5.46
CA ASP A 212 -12.09 -16.38 -4.14
C ASP A 212 -10.82 -15.49 -4.13
N PRO A 213 -10.66 -14.59 -3.16
CA PRO A 213 -9.48 -13.72 -3.12
C PRO A 213 -8.20 -14.53 -2.89
N ASP A 214 -7.22 -14.31 -3.76
CA ASP A 214 -5.87 -14.87 -3.60
C ASP A 214 -5.07 -14.00 -2.63
N LEU A 215 -4.98 -14.44 -1.37
CA LEU A 215 -4.30 -13.71 -0.28
C LEU A 215 -2.76 -13.86 -0.33
N SER A 216 -2.26 -14.78 -1.16
CA SER A 216 -0.83 -15.03 -1.33
C SER A 216 -0.57 -15.46 -2.76
N PRO A 217 -0.79 -14.55 -3.72
CA PRO A 217 -0.82 -14.92 -5.12
C PRO A 217 0.53 -15.44 -5.57
N ARG A 218 0.52 -16.56 -6.29
CA ARG A 218 1.71 -16.99 -7.06
C ARG A 218 1.92 -16.12 -8.29
N ARG A 219 0.82 -15.58 -8.82
CA ARG A 219 0.81 -14.69 -9.98
C ARG A 219 0.10 -13.41 -9.59
N PHE A 220 0.85 -12.31 -9.62
CA PHE A 220 0.31 -10.98 -9.42
C PHE A 220 -0.90 -10.70 -10.31
N GLY A 221 -1.91 -10.03 -9.76
CA GLY A 221 -3.12 -9.66 -10.49
C GLY A 221 -4.11 -10.79 -10.76
N ARG A 222 -3.89 -12.02 -10.24
CA ARG A 222 -4.87 -13.11 -10.29
C ARG A 222 -5.75 -13.11 -9.05
N ALA A 223 -7.06 -13.08 -9.25
CA ALA A 223 -8.10 -13.09 -8.20
C ALA A 223 -7.77 -12.15 -7.03
N MET A 224 -7.22 -10.98 -7.37
CA MET A 224 -6.73 -10.02 -6.39
C MET A 224 -7.91 -9.40 -5.63
N PRO A 225 -7.87 -9.33 -4.29
CA PRO A 225 -8.88 -8.64 -3.51
C PRO A 225 -8.93 -7.14 -3.85
N ILE A 226 -10.13 -6.56 -3.90
CA ILE A 226 -10.36 -5.12 -4.07
C ILE A 226 -9.64 -4.38 -2.94
N ILE A 227 -9.90 -4.79 -1.71
CA ILE A 227 -9.21 -4.37 -0.49
C ILE A 227 -8.83 -5.64 0.28
N ASP A 228 -7.53 -5.83 0.52
CA ASP A 228 -6.98 -6.90 1.37
C ASP A 228 -6.63 -6.32 2.75
N PRO A 229 -7.43 -6.56 3.79
CA PRO A 229 -7.12 -6.10 5.14
C PRO A 229 -5.69 -6.47 5.54
N GLN A 230 -4.94 -5.48 6.04
CA GLN A 230 -3.56 -5.59 6.52
C GLN A 230 -2.51 -5.84 5.42
N ASN A 231 -2.92 -5.91 4.15
CA ASN A 231 -2.02 -6.17 3.03
C ASN A 231 -2.25 -5.17 1.88
N PRO A 232 -1.78 -3.91 2.03
CA PRO A 232 -1.90 -2.91 0.96
C PRO A 232 -1.24 -3.38 -0.34
N GLY A 233 -0.10 -4.08 -0.26
CA GLY A 233 0.55 -4.67 -1.43
C GLY A 233 -0.33 -5.64 -2.22
N ASN A 234 -1.31 -6.32 -1.60
CA ASN A 234 -2.23 -7.21 -2.33
C ASN A 234 -3.59 -6.57 -2.64
N SER A 235 -3.76 -5.26 -2.38
CA SER A 235 -5.04 -4.57 -2.57
C SER A 235 -5.12 -3.92 -3.96
N TYR A 236 -6.02 -4.43 -4.80
CA TYR A 236 -6.24 -3.96 -6.17
C TYR A 236 -6.60 -2.47 -6.25
N LEU A 237 -7.32 -1.93 -5.25
CA LEU A 237 -7.67 -0.51 -5.17
C LEU A 237 -6.44 0.39 -5.37
N LEU A 238 -5.33 0.11 -4.68
CA LEU A 238 -4.11 0.92 -4.76
C LEU A 238 -3.52 0.89 -6.16
N TYR A 239 -3.44 -0.29 -6.79
CA TYR A 239 -2.94 -0.40 -8.16
C TYR A 239 -3.83 0.30 -9.17
N LYS A 240 -5.15 0.31 -8.97
CA LYS A 240 -6.07 1.08 -9.81
C LYS A 240 -5.88 2.58 -9.71
N MET A 241 -5.60 3.07 -8.52
CA MET A 241 -5.26 4.47 -8.32
C MET A 241 -3.91 4.80 -8.99
N LEU A 242 -2.90 3.94 -8.81
CA LEU A 242 -1.54 4.14 -9.34
C LEU A 242 -1.44 4.08 -10.86
N ILE A 243 -2.23 3.24 -11.54
CA ILE A 243 -2.24 3.21 -13.01
C ILE A 243 -3.17 4.28 -13.62
N GLY A 244 -4.07 4.85 -12.83
CA GLY A 244 -4.99 5.89 -13.27
C GLY A 244 -4.27 7.18 -13.67
N PRO A 245 -4.78 7.94 -14.65
CA PRO A 245 -4.07 9.09 -15.25
C PRO A 245 -3.62 10.17 -14.24
N ASN A 246 -4.19 10.18 -13.04
CA ASN A 246 -3.99 11.23 -12.05
C ASN A 246 -2.89 10.91 -11.02
N ALA A 247 -2.37 9.68 -10.99
CA ALA A 247 -1.20 9.30 -10.19
C ALA A 247 0.13 9.83 -10.79
N LEU A 248 0.09 10.94 -11.54
CA LEU A 248 1.30 11.58 -12.03
C LEU A 248 1.91 12.37 -10.88
N GLU A 249 3.17 12.07 -10.55
CA GLU A 249 3.97 12.87 -9.64
C GLU A 249 4.52 14.07 -10.43
N PRO A 250 4.00 15.29 -10.23
CA PRO A 250 4.35 16.45 -11.07
C PRO A 250 5.77 16.96 -10.78
N THR A 251 6.39 16.47 -9.71
CA THR A 251 7.71 16.87 -9.24
C THR A 251 8.85 16.09 -9.88
N LEU A 252 8.55 15.01 -10.62
CA LEU A 252 9.56 14.18 -11.28
C LEU A 252 10.22 14.92 -12.45
N SER A 253 11.52 14.65 -12.67
CA SER A 253 12.18 15.06 -13.90
C SER A 253 11.59 14.35 -15.12
N THR A 254 11.85 14.87 -16.33
CA THR A 254 11.36 14.25 -17.58
C THR A 254 11.77 12.78 -17.72
N ALA A 255 13.00 12.43 -17.30
CA ALA A 255 13.50 11.06 -17.36
C ALA A 255 12.75 10.15 -16.37
N GLU A 256 12.67 10.57 -15.11
CA GLU A 256 11.96 9.82 -14.06
C GLU A 256 10.47 9.66 -14.39
N GLY A 257 9.85 10.69 -14.97
CA GLY A 257 8.46 10.64 -15.43
C GLY A 257 8.26 9.65 -16.57
N SER A 258 9.19 9.57 -17.52
CA SER A 258 9.14 8.60 -18.63
C SER A 258 9.31 7.16 -18.13
N ASP A 259 10.27 6.94 -17.23
CA ASP A 259 10.51 5.62 -16.64
C ASP A 259 9.30 5.15 -15.82
N LEU A 260 8.72 6.04 -15.01
CA LEU A 260 7.50 5.76 -14.27
C LEU A 260 6.31 5.46 -15.20
N ALA A 261 6.16 6.20 -16.30
CA ALA A 261 5.11 5.93 -17.29
C ALA A 261 5.25 4.54 -17.91
N GLY A 262 6.47 4.14 -18.29
CA GLY A 262 6.76 2.81 -18.80
C GLY A 262 6.47 1.70 -17.77
N GLU A 263 6.84 1.92 -16.52
CA GLU A 263 6.56 0.97 -15.43
C GLU A 263 5.06 0.85 -15.14
N ARG A 264 4.32 1.97 -15.17
CA ARG A 264 2.86 1.99 -15.01
C ARG A 264 2.13 1.29 -16.15
N GLU A 265 2.59 1.44 -17.39
CA GLU A 265 2.02 0.72 -18.53
C GLU A 265 2.19 -0.80 -18.36
N ARG A 266 3.38 -1.24 -17.94
CA ARG A 266 3.62 -2.66 -17.62
C ARG A 266 2.74 -3.15 -16.47
N LEU A 267 2.56 -2.34 -15.44
CA LEU A 267 1.67 -2.63 -14.32
C LEU A 267 0.21 -2.74 -14.79
N HIS A 268 -0.27 -1.78 -15.59
CA HIS A 268 -1.62 -1.76 -16.15
C HIS A 268 -1.91 -3.03 -16.95
N ALA A 269 -0.97 -3.45 -17.82
CA ALA A 269 -1.07 -4.68 -18.59
C ALA A 269 -1.15 -5.95 -17.73
N SER A 270 -0.72 -5.90 -16.46
CA SER A 270 -0.68 -7.07 -15.57
C SER A 270 -1.84 -7.14 -14.57
N VAL A 271 -2.37 -6.01 -14.11
CA VAL A 271 -3.53 -5.98 -13.18
C VAL A 271 -4.88 -5.96 -13.88
N VAL A 272 -4.92 -5.66 -15.19
CA VAL A 272 -6.16 -5.57 -15.97
C VAL A 272 -6.22 -6.72 -16.98
N VAL A 273 -6.35 -7.94 -16.47
CA VAL A 273 -6.25 -9.18 -17.27
C VAL A 273 -7.49 -10.08 -17.23
N GLY A 274 -8.42 -9.79 -16.34
CA GLY A 274 -9.68 -10.52 -16.16
C GLY A 274 -10.82 -9.96 -16.98
N MET A 275 -12.03 -9.98 -16.41
CA MET A 275 -13.22 -9.51 -17.12
C MET A 275 -13.17 -7.98 -17.29
N PRO A 276 -13.51 -7.46 -18.48
CA PRO A 276 -13.57 -6.03 -18.70
C PRO A 276 -14.65 -5.42 -17.79
N MET A 277 -14.45 -4.17 -17.36
CA MET A 277 -15.52 -3.46 -16.68
C MET A 277 -16.74 -3.36 -17.61
N PRO A 278 -17.97 -3.44 -17.08
CA PRO A 278 -19.16 -3.14 -17.87
C PRO A 278 -19.02 -1.78 -18.56
N PRO A 279 -19.46 -1.66 -19.82
CA PRO A 279 -19.39 -0.41 -20.55
C PRO A 279 -20.15 0.67 -19.76
N GLN A 280 -19.51 1.80 -19.52
CA GLN A 280 -20.12 2.92 -18.80
C GLN A 280 -20.72 3.90 -19.81
N SER A 281 -21.94 4.38 -19.54
CA SER A 281 -22.60 5.43 -20.33
C SER A 281 -22.03 6.82 -20.05
N THR A 282 -21.30 6.96 -18.95
CA THR A 282 -20.54 8.15 -18.55
C THR A 282 -19.05 7.80 -18.54
N PRO A 283 -18.15 8.71 -18.95
CA PRO A 283 -16.71 8.49 -18.82
C PRO A 283 -16.38 8.07 -17.40
N SER A 284 -15.53 7.05 -17.27
CA SER A 284 -14.88 6.72 -16.00
C SER A 284 -14.26 7.98 -15.42
N PHE A 285 -14.45 8.18 -14.11
CA PHE A 285 -13.99 9.33 -13.33
C PHE A 285 -12.68 9.96 -13.82
N TRP A 286 -12.66 11.28 -13.95
CA TRP A 286 -11.44 12.07 -14.08
C TRP A 286 -11.20 12.72 -12.72
N LEU A 287 -10.07 12.41 -12.06
CA LEU A 287 -9.63 13.16 -10.89
C LEU A 287 -8.94 14.41 -11.45
N HIS A 288 -9.61 15.55 -11.48
CA HIS A 288 -9.04 16.76 -12.09
C HIS A 288 -7.89 17.33 -11.25
N ASP A 289 -6.98 18.06 -11.90
CA ASP A 289 -6.08 18.96 -11.20
C ASP A 289 -6.94 20.03 -10.48
N PRO A 290 -6.80 20.24 -9.16
CA PRO A 290 -7.52 21.29 -8.43
C PRO A 290 -7.33 22.70 -9.02
N GLY A 291 -6.31 22.90 -9.84
CA GLY A 291 -6.03 24.15 -10.56
C GLY A 291 -6.58 24.23 -11.99
N ASP A 292 -7.27 23.21 -12.51
CA ASP A 292 -7.82 23.22 -13.87
C ASP A 292 -9.06 24.15 -13.96
N PRO A 293 -8.97 25.30 -14.64
CA PRO A 293 -10.08 26.24 -14.76
C PRO A 293 -11.19 25.73 -15.69
N GLU A 294 -10.96 24.67 -16.46
CA GLU A 294 -11.95 24.05 -17.35
C GLU A 294 -12.68 22.86 -16.71
N ALA A 295 -12.27 22.42 -15.51
CA ALA A 295 -12.95 21.35 -14.80
C ALA A 295 -14.40 21.75 -14.48
N ALA A 296 -15.36 20.95 -14.93
CA ALA A 296 -16.77 21.20 -14.64
C ALA A 296 -16.98 21.21 -13.11
N PRO A 297 -17.69 22.20 -12.53
CA PRO A 297 -17.90 22.32 -11.07
C PRO A 297 -18.61 21.14 -10.39
N GLY A 298 -19.08 20.15 -11.16
CA GLY A 298 -19.65 18.89 -10.69
C GLY A 298 -18.78 17.65 -10.89
N SER A 299 -17.58 17.79 -11.47
CA SER A 299 -16.59 16.73 -11.72
C SER A 299 -15.51 16.68 -10.62
N VAL A 300 -15.84 17.16 -9.43
CA VAL A 300 -14.88 17.54 -8.38
C VAL A 300 -14.49 16.34 -7.53
N VAL A 301 -13.82 15.37 -8.13
CA VAL A 301 -12.96 14.48 -7.35
C VAL A 301 -11.55 15.06 -7.47
N PRO A 302 -10.97 15.60 -6.39
CA PRO A 302 -9.65 16.20 -6.44
C PRO A 302 -8.60 15.16 -6.83
N ARG A 303 -7.52 15.63 -7.47
CA ARG A 303 -6.29 14.86 -7.69
C ARG A 303 -5.89 14.17 -6.39
N ILE A 304 -5.77 12.86 -6.48
CA ILE A 304 -5.21 12.04 -5.40
C ILE A 304 -3.69 12.14 -5.54
N ASP A 305 -3.04 12.79 -4.60
CA ASP A 305 -1.58 12.88 -4.54
C ASP A 305 -0.96 11.73 -3.72
N GLY A 306 0.37 11.69 -3.61
CA GLY A 306 1.07 10.65 -2.83
C GLY A 306 0.61 10.57 -1.37
N GLY A 307 0.31 11.71 -0.73
CA GLY A 307 -0.16 11.75 0.65
C GLY A 307 -1.55 11.13 0.83
N ASP A 308 -2.42 11.29 -0.16
CA ASP A 308 -3.75 10.69 -0.17
C ASP A 308 -3.71 9.16 -0.34
N ILE A 309 -2.86 8.67 -1.24
CA ILE A 309 -2.71 7.21 -1.42
C ILE A 309 -2.00 6.59 -0.21
N ASP A 310 -1.08 7.32 0.45
CA ASP A 310 -0.48 6.89 1.71
C ASP A 310 -1.52 6.76 2.82
N LEU A 311 -2.49 7.67 2.91
CA LEU A 311 -3.61 7.58 3.86
C LEU A 311 -4.44 6.31 3.64
N ILE A 312 -4.77 5.99 2.38
CA ILE A 312 -5.52 4.76 2.04
C ILE A 312 -4.67 3.52 2.31
N THR A 313 -3.39 3.54 1.95
CA THR A 313 -2.43 2.47 2.22
C THR A 313 -2.36 2.19 3.72
N ALA A 314 -2.24 3.24 4.53
CA ALA A 314 -2.24 3.16 5.98
C ALA A 314 -3.55 2.59 6.54
N TRP A 315 -4.70 3.03 6.01
CA TRP A 315 -6.01 2.49 6.40
C TRP A 315 -6.14 0.99 6.11
N ILE A 316 -5.71 0.56 4.91
CA ILE A 316 -5.69 -0.87 4.55
C ILE A 316 -4.77 -1.64 5.48
N LEU A 317 -3.58 -1.11 5.79
CA LEU A 317 -2.62 -1.72 6.70
C LEU A 317 -3.20 -1.96 8.10
N HIS A 318 -4.15 -1.12 8.54
CA HIS A 318 -4.92 -1.31 9.79
C HIS A 318 -6.09 -2.28 9.70
N GLY A 319 -6.21 -3.01 8.60
CA GLY A 319 -7.31 -3.94 8.37
C GLY A 319 -8.55 -3.28 7.76
N ALA A 320 -8.40 -2.07 7.19
CA ALA A 320 -9.46 -1.32 6.55
C ALA A 320 -10.72 -1.14 7.43
N PRO A 321 -10.59 -0.73 8.72
CA PRO A 321 -11.76 -0.57 9.58
C PRO A 321 -12.67 0.52 9.03
N THR A 322 -13.97 0.24 8.97
CA THR A 322 -14.98 1.22 8.54
C THR A 322 -15.96 1.50 9.68
N ARG A 323 -16.47 2.72 9.77
CA ARG A 323 -17.55 3.08 10.69
C ARG A 323 -18.43 4.15 10.08
N ASP A 324 -19.57 4.44 10.70
CA ASP A 324 -20.35 5.61 10.29
C ASP A 324 -19.64 6.88 10.76
N CYS A 325 -19.20 7.72 9.83
CA CYS A 325 -18.51 8.97 10.13
C CYS A 325 -19.46 10.11 10.52
N ALA A 326 -20.78 9.89 10.47
CA ALA A 326 -21.76 10.78 11.08
C ALA A 326 -21.83 10.61 12.62
N LEU A 327 -21.27 9.52 13.15
CA LEU A 327 -21.26 9.23 14.58
C LEU A 327 -19.90 9.54 15.21
N PRO A 328 -19.86 10.01 16.47
CA PRO A 328 -18.62 10.20 17.23
C PRO A 328 -17.91 8.85 17.50
N PRO A 329 -16.59 8.87 17.79
CA PRO A 329 -15.72 10.04 17.93
C PRO A 329 -15.38 10.72 16.59
N TYR A 330 -14.88 11.96 16.64
CA TYR A 330 -14.38 12.71 15.48
C TYR A 330 -12.88 12.93 15.70
N ASP A 331 -12.13 11.84 15.74
CA ASP A 331 -10.69 11.83 15.99
C ASP A 331 -9.88 12.14 14.71
#